data_AF-A0A966LCD1-F1
#
_entry.id   AF-A0A966LCD1-F1
#
_cell.length_a   1.000
_cell.length_b   1.000
_cell.length_c   1.000
_cell.angle_alpha   90.00
_cell.angle_beta   90.00
_cell.angle_gamma   90.00
#
_symmetry.space_group_name_H-M   'P 1'
#
loop_
_entity.id
_entity.type
_entity.pdbx_description
1 polymer ?
#
loop_
_entity_poly.entity_id
_entity_poly.type
_entity_poly.pdbx_seq_one_letter_code
_entity_poly.pdbx_strand_id
1 'polypeptide(L)'
;MCPRCGSKTLFVAPAALADECSACGLEIVSLERGGRFVGVVTMLLALALILAALGVDEWLRLPLWMSLLIWAPLTVVAVIGGLRFYKTMWVYHQYEESRP
;
A
#
# COMPACT_ATOMS: atom_id res chain seq x y z
N MET A 1 5.89 -9.97 -4.84
CA MET A 1 6.19 -11.42 -4.79
C MET A 1 7.29 -11.63 -3.77
N CYS A 2 7.57 -12.84 -3.30
CA CYS A 2 8.72 -13.06 -2.42
C CYS A 2 10.01 -12.69 -3.20
N PRO A 3 10.89 -11.84 -2.66
CA PRO A 3 12.10 -11.39 -3.37
C PRO A 3 13.13 -12.53 -3.57
N ARG A 4 13.09 -13.57 -2.74
CA ARG A 4 14.01 -14.72 -2.82
C ARG A 4 13.56 -15.78 -3.83
N CYS A 5 12.28 -16.16 -3.83
CA CYS A 5 11.78 -17.30 -4.61
C CYS A 5 10.67 -16.95 -5.62
N GLY A 6 10.20 -15.70 -5.67
CA GLY A 6 9.18 -15.27 -6.63
C GLY A 6 7.74 -15.71 -6.32
N SER A 7 7.49 -16.42 -5.22
CA SER A 7 6.14 -16.90 -4.86
C SER A 7 5.19 -15.75 -4.48
N LYS A 8 3.87 -15.96 -4.61
CA LYS A 8 2.83 -14.98 -4.24
C LYS A 8 2.47 -15.00 -2.74
N THR A 9 3.43 -15.33 -1.87
CA THR A 9 3.19 -15.50 -0.42
C THR A 9 3.53 -14.25 0.41
N LEU A 10 3.82 -13.12 -0.23
CA LEU A 10 4.32 -11.92 0.45
C LEU A 10 3.25 -11.24 1.34
N PHE A 11 1.97 -11.37 0.99
CA PHE A 11 0.87 -10.73 1.72
C PHE A 11 -0.16 -11.76 2.16
N VAL A 12 -0.56 -11.70 3.44
CA VAL A 12 -1.62 -12.55 4.03
C VAL A 12 -2.97 -11.85 4.09
N ALA A 13 -2.99 -10.53 4.01
CA ALA A 13 -4.20 -9.71 3.97
C ALA A 13 -4.08 -8.62 2.87
N PRO A 14 -5.13 -7.81 2.63
CA PRO A 14 -5.11 -6.80 1.57
C PRO A 14 -3.88 -5.88 1.61
N ALA A 15 -3.42 -5.50 2.80
CA ALA A 15 -2.21 -4.69 3.00
C ALA A 15 -1.27 -5.19 4.12
N ALA A 16 -1.47 -6.43 4.61
CA ALA A 16 -0.62 -7.03 5.64
C ALA A 16 0.39 -7.99 5.03
N LEU A 17 1.66 -7.80 5.38
CA LEU A 17 2.77 -8.69 5.02
C LEU A 17 2.63 -10.01 5.79
N ALA A 18 3.11 -11.10 5.19
CA ALA A 18 3.28 -12.35 5.90
C ALA A 18 4.46 -12.24 6.88
N ASP A 19 4.45 -12.99 7.98
CA ASP A 19 5.60 -13.05 8.87
C ASP A 19 6.78 -13.78 8.21
N GLU A 20 6.48 -14.86 7.50
CA GLU A 20 7.45 -15.67 6.75
C GLU A 20 6.91 -16.11 5.37
N CYS A 21 7.82 -16.39 4.44
CA CYS A 21 7.47 -16.97 3.15
C CYS A 21 7.29 -18.50 3.29
N SER A 22 6.06 -18.99 3.12
CA SER A 22 5.74 -20.43 3.19
C SER A 22 6.43 -21.31 2.13
N ALA A 23 7.02 -20.72 1.08
CA ALA A 23 7.72 -21.47 0.03
C ALA A 23 9.24 -21.59 0.24
N CYS A 24 9.88 -20.61 0.90
CA CYS A 24 11.34 -20.58 1.04
C CYS A 24 11.85 -20.26 2.46
N GLY A 25 10.95 -20.08 3.43
CA GLY A 25 11.27 -19.83 4.83
C GLY A 25 11.94 -18.47 5.10
N LEU A 26 11.78 -17.49 4.20
CA LEU A 26 12.32 -16.14 4.42
C LEU A 26 11.47 -15.39 5.46
N GLU A 27 12.08 -14.94 6.57
CA GLU A 27 11.43 -14.10 7.58
C GLU A 27 11.17 -12.68 7.04
N ILE A 28 9.97 -12.45 6.49
CA ILE A 28 9.57 -11.17 5.88
C ILE A 28 9.38 -10.08 6.95
N VAL A 29 8.91 -10.44 8.15
CA VAL A 29 8.73 -9.51 9.27
C VAL A 29 10.02 -8.78 9.66
N SER A 30 11.17 -9.46 9.49
CA SER A 30 12.48 -8.88 9.79
C SER A 30 12.80 -7.69 8.88
N LEU A 31 12.32 -7.71 7.63
CA LEU A 31 12.51 -6.67 6.61
C LEU A 31 11.51 -5.51 6.74
N GLU A 32 10.38 -5.71 7.44
CA GLU A 32 9.39 -4.64 7.69
C GLU A 32 9.87 -3.63 8.77
N ARG A 33 10.98 -3.90 9.48
CA ARG A 33 11.52 -3.09 10.59
C ARG A 33 11.84 -1.62 10.29
N GLY A 34 11.69 -1.16 9.05
CA GLY A 34 11.84 0.25 8.63
C GLY A 34 10.55 0.98 8.24
N GLY A 35 9.37 0.38 8.41
CA GLY A 35 8.06 0.91 7.97
C GLY A 35 7.56 2.21 8.62
N ARG A 36 8.41 2.97 9.30
CA ARG A 36 8.09 4.26 9.97
C ARG A 36 7.47 5.31 9.04
N PHE A 37 7.68 5.20 7.72
CA PHE A 37 7.10 6.12 6.73
C PHE A 37 5.72 5.69 6.19
N VAL A 38 5.16 4.54 6.62
CA VAL A 38 3.82 4.13 6.20
C VAL A 38 2.78 5.23 6.47
N GLY A 39 2.83 5.86 7.65
CA GLY A 39 1.95 6.96 8.01
C GLY A 39 2.10 8.18 7.09
N VAL A 40 3.33 8.53 6.71
CA VAL A 40 3.63 9.65 5.80
C VAL A 40 3.05 9.39 4.42
N VAL A 41 3.23 8.17 3.89
CA VAL A 41 2.70 7.77 2.59
C VAL A 41 1.17 7.83 2.58
N THR A 42 0.52 7.31 3.64
CA THR A 42 -0.94 7.38 3.74
C THR A 42 -1.45 8.82 3.87
N MET A 43 -0.71 9.70 4.55
CA MET A 43 -1.09 11.11 4.71
C MET A 43 -0.99 11.87 3.38
N LEU A 44 0.09 11.68 2.63
CA LEU A 44 0.25 12.27 1.29
C LEU A 44 -0.81 11.75 0.32
N LEU A 45 -1.11 10.45 0.37
CA LEU A 45 -2.16 9.86 -0.44
C LEU A 45 -3.53 10.44 -0.10
N ALA A 46 -3.85 10.59 1.19
CA ALA A 46 -5.09 11.22 1.63
C ALA A 46 -5.20 12.67 1.14
N LEU A 47 -4.12 13.45 1.27
CA LEU A 47 -4.07 14.82 0.75
C LEU A 47 -4.34 14.88 -0.76
N ALA A 48 -3.70 14.00 -1.54
CA ALA A 48 -3.90 13.94 -2.98
C ALA A 48 -5.36 13.58 -3.34
N LEU A 49 -5.96 12.62 -2.63
CA LEU A 49 -7.36 12.23 -2.83
C LEU A 49 -8.32 13.38 -2.48
N ILE A 50 -8.06 14.13 -1.42
CA ILE A 50 -8.88 15.30 -1.03
C ILE A 50 -8.82 16.37 -2.12
N LEU A 51 -7.62 16.71 -2.61
CA LEU A 51 -7.48 17.71 -3.68
C LEU A 51 -8.19 17.28 -4.96
N ALA A 52 -8.09 16.01 -5.31
CA ALA A 52 -8.78 15.47 -6.48
C ALA A 52 -10.31 15.46 -6.28
N ALA A 53 -10.79 15.15 -5.08
CA ALA A 53 -12.22 15.20 -4.74
C ALA A 53 -12.77 16.62 -4.85
N LEU A 54 -12.06 17.60 -4.32
CA LEU A 54 -12.45 19.01 -4.40
C LEU A 54 -12.49 19.51 -5.85
N GLY A 55 -11.49 19.12 -6.66
CA GLY A 55 -11.46 19.46 -8.09
C GLY A 55 -12.63 18.86 -8.86
N VAL A 56 -12.98 17.60 -8.59
CA VAL A 56 -14.13 16.93 -9.23
C VAL A 56 -15.46 17.55 -8.82
N ASP A 57 -15.60 17.92 -7.54
CA ASP A 57 -16.84 18.52 -7.02
C ASP A 57 -17.11 19.90 -7.65
N GLU A 58 -16.07 20.74 -7.79
CA GLU A 58 -16.18 22.06 -8.43
C GLU A 58 -16.58 21.94 -9.92
N TRP A 59 -16.05 20.95 -10.63
CA TRP A 59 -16.27 20.79 -12.06
C TRP A 59 -17.62 20.19 -12.40
N LEU A 60 -18.05 19.14 -11.69
CA LEU A 60 -19.24 18.38 -12.04
C LEU A 60 -20.44 18.67 -11.12
N ARG A 61 -20.28 19.40 -10.00
CA ARG A 61 -21.33 19.69 -9.00
C ARG A 61 -22.18 18.46 -8.69
N LEU A 62 -21.52 17.33 -8.42
CA LEU A 62 -22.22 16.07 -8.17
C LEU A 62 -23.01 16.17 -6.86
N PRO A 63 -24.19 15.54 -6.79
CA PRO A 63 -24.87 15.37 -5.52
C PRO A 63 -24.00 14.54 -4.56
N LEU A 64 -23.95 14.93 -3.28
CA LEU A 64 -23.03 14.41 -2.27
C LEU A 64 -23.01 12.87 -2.14
N TRP A 65 -24.16 12.22 -2.32
CA TRP A 65 -24.26 10.76 -2.24
C TRP A 65 -23.49 10.05 -3.38
N MET A 66 -23.45 10.65 -4.56
CA MET A 66 -22.76 10.10 -5.72
C MET A 66 -21.25 10.30 -5.58
N SER A 67 -20.84 11.47 -5.11
CA SER A 67 -19.45 11.72 -4.72
C SER A 67 -18.99 10.69 -3.68
N LEU A 68 -19.78 10.45 -2.62
CA LEU A 68 -19.44 9.45 -1.61
C LEU A 68 -19.31 8.04 -2.20
N LEU A 69 -20.25 7.63 -3.06
CA LEU A 69 -20.22 6.31 -3.70
C LEU A 69 -19.01 6.09 -4.62
N ILE A 70 -18.44 7.14 -5.20
CA ILE A 70 -17.25 7.05 -6.06
C ILE A 70 -15.98 7.13 -5.21
N TRP A 71 -15.89 8.10 -4.31
CA TRP A 71 -14.70 8.34 -3.51
C TRP A 71 -14.49 7.29 -2.42
N ALA A 72 -15.55 6.71 -1.84
CA ALA A 72 -15.40 5.64 -0.84
C ALA A 72 -14.68 4.39 -1.38
N PRO A 73 -15.10 3.75 -2.48
CA PRO A 73 -14.36 2.61 -3.03
C PRO A 73 -13.00 3.04 -3.59
N LEU A 74 -12.90 4.22 -4.21
CA LEU A 74 -11.64 4.72 -4.76
C LEU A 74 -10.58 4.91 -3.67
N THR A 75 -10.95 5.49 -2.53
CA THR A 75 -10.04 5.69 -1.38
C THR A 75 -9.58 4.35 -0.81
N VAL A 76 -10.48 3.37 -0.64
CA VAL A 76 -10.12 2.02 -0.17
C VAL A 76 -9.11 1.36 -1.11
N VAL A 77 -9.37 1.38 -2.43
CA VAL A 77 -8.47 0.80 -3.43
C VAL A 77 -7.13 1.54 -3.45
N ALA A 78 -7.15 2.86 -3.40
CA ALA A 78 -5.93 3.68 -3.41
C ALA A 78 -5.07 3.40 -2.17
N VAL A 79 -5.67 3.32 -0.97
CA VAL A 79 -4.95 3.04 0.28
C VAL A 79 -4.36 1.64 0.25
N ILE A 80 -5.14 0.63 -0.13
CA ILE A 80 -4.64 -0.74 -0.24
C ILE A 80 -3.52 -0.83 -1.26
N GLY A 81 -3.71 -0.24 -2.45
CA GLY A 81 -2.71 -0.22 -3.52
C GLY A 81 -1.42 0.48 -3.11
N GLY A 82 -1.54 1.68 -2.52
CA GLY A 82 -0.41 2.48 -2.05
C GLY A 82 0.37 1.77 -0.94
N LEU A 83 -0.33 1.18 0.04
CA LEU A 83 0.31 0.39 1.10
C LEU A 83 1.02 -0.83 0.55
N ARG A 84 0.38 -1.58 -0.36
CA ARG A 84 1.01 -2.75 -1.00
C ARG A 84 2.26 -2.34 -1.74
N PHE A 85 2.18 -1.30 -2.58
CA PHE A 85 3.32 -0.81 -3.36
C PHE A 85 4.47 -0.38 -2.46
N TYR A 86 4.19 0.47 -1.47
CA TYR A 86 5.20 0.96 -0.53
C TYR A 86 5.87 -0.17 0.25
N LYS A 87 5.06 -1.07 0.83
CA LYS A 87 5.57 -2.23 1.57
C LYS A 87 6.41 -3.15 0.68
N THR A 88 5.97 -3.42 -0.56
CA THR A 88 6.78 -4.22 -1.50
C THR A 88 8.11 -3.55 -1.80
N MET A 89 8.10 -2.27 -2.13
CA MET A 89 9.33 -1.52 -2.47
C MET A 89 10.31 -1.54 -1.30
N TRP A 90 9.82 -1.30 -0.08
CA TRP A 90 10.64 -1.31 1.12
C TRP A 90 11.27 -2.68 1.40
N VAL A 91 10.47 -3.75 1.34
CA VAL A 91 10.95 -5.12 1.58
C VAL A 91 12.02 -5.52 0.55
N TYR A 92 11.85 -5.14 -0.72
CA TYR A 92 12.85 -5.43 -1.76
C TYR A 92 14.16 -4.67 -1.52
N HIS A 93 14.07 -3.38 -1.16
CA HIS A 93 15.25 -2.58 -0.84
C HIS A 93 16.03 -3.16 0.36
N GLN A 94 15.32 -3.48 1.45
CA GLN A 94 15.94 -4.08 2.63
C GLN A 94 16.53 -5.46 2.32
N TYR A 95 15.90 -6.24 1.43
CA TYR A 95 16.42 -7.55 1.04
C TYR A 95 17.75 -7.42 0.29
N GLU A 96 17.87 -6.45 -0.62
CA GLU A 96 19.09 -6.19 -1.37
C GLU A 96 20.22 -5.70 -0.47
N GLU A 97 19.91 -4.83 0.48
CA GLU A 97 20.89 -4.30 1.45
C GLU A 97 21.33 -5.35 2.48
N SER A 98 20.47 -6.32 2.81
CA SER A 98 20.80 -7.45 3.67
C SER A 98 21.62 -8.55 2.98
N ARG A 99 21.80 -8.45 1.66
CA ARG A 99 22.51 -9.46 0.86
C ARG A 99 24.01 -9.14 0.91
N PRO A 100 24.86 -10.06 1.43
CA PRO A 100 26.30 -9.85 1.48
C PRO A 100 26.97 -9.90 0.09
#